data_AF-A0A015VTS2-F1
#
_entry.id   AF-A0A015VTS2-F1
#
_cell.length_a   1.000
_cell.length_b   1.000
_cell.length_c   1.000
_cell.angle_alpha   90.00
_cell.angle_beta   90.00
_cell.angle_gamma   90.00
#
_symmetry.space_group_name_H-M   'P 1'
#
loop_
_entity.id
_entity.type
_entity.pdbx_description
1 polymer ?
#
loop_
_entity_poly.entity_id
_entity_poly.type
_entity_poly.pdbx_seq_one_letter_code
_entity_poly.pdbx_strand_id
1 'polypeptide(L)' 'MRDSTNVLNSLAGHSQDPNYKFERLYRLLFNENLYALAYQKLS' A
#
# COMPACT_ATOMS: atom_id res chain seq x y z
N MET A 1 9.83 -5.39 13.00
CA MET A 1 9.14 -4.90 11.78
C MET A 1 9.37 -5.90 10.68
N ARG A 2 8.37 -6.20 9.83
CA ARG A 2 8.56 -7.08 8.66
C ARG A 2 9.49 -6.39 7.66
N ASP A 3 10.37 -7.14 7.01
CA ASP A 3 11.27 -6.63 5.97
C ASP A 3 10.48 -6.01 4.81
N SER A 4 10.82 -4.78 4.45
CA SER A 4 10.14 -4.01 3.41
C SER A 4 10.27 -4.69 2.03
N THR A 5 11.39 -5.35 1.77
CA THR A 5 11.65 -6.07 0.51
C THR A 5 10.69 -7.25 0.34
N ASN A 6 10.49 -8.01 1.42
CA ASN A 6 9.58 -9.16 1.40
C ASN A 6 8.12 -8.71 1.22
N VAL A 7 7.75 -7.57 1.81
CA VAL A 7 6.42 -6.99 1.64
C VAL A 7 6.19 -6.57 0.19
N LEU A 8 7.17 -5.92 -0.44
CA LEU A 8 7.09 -5.48 -1.84
C LEU A 8 7.05 -6.66 -2.82
N ASN A 9 7.84 -7.70 -2.58
CA ASN A 9 7.84 -8.91 -3.41
C ASN A 9 6.49 -9.65 -3.35
N SER A 10 5.89 -9.76 -2.16
CA SER A 10 4.54 -10.32 -2.02
C SER A 10 3.48 -9.47 -2.71
N LEU A 11 3.57 -8.14 -2.60
CA LEU A 11 2.69 -7.21 -3.33
C LEU A 11 2.77 -7.40 -4.84
N ALA A 12 3.98 -7.46 -5.39
CA ALA A 12 4.19 -7.65 -6.82
C ALA A 12 3.63 -8.99 -7.32
N GLY A 13 3.85 -10.07 -6.57
CA GLY A 13 3.36 -11.42 -6.91
C GLY A 13 1.83 -11.54 -6.94
N HIS A 14 1.13 -10.74 -6.16
CA HIS A 14 -0.34 -10.72 -6.12
C HIS A 14 -0.97 -9.55 -6.88
N SER A 15 -0.18 -8.77 -7.62
CA SER A 15 -0.65 -7.58 -8.36
C SER A 15 -1.76 -7.87 -9.39
N GLN A 16 -1.83 -9.12 -9.87
CA GLN A 16 -2.80 -9.57 -10.86
C GLN A 16 -4.07 -10.19 -10.26
N ASP A 17 -4.13 -10.35 -8.93
CA ASP A 17 -5.31 -10.89 -8.25
C ASP A 17 -6.20 -9.72 -7.78
N PRO A 18 -7.32 -9.46 -8.45
CA PRO A 18 -8.22 -8.35 -8.10
C PRO A 18 -8.91 -8.54 -6.74
N ASN A 19 -8.94 -9.77 -6.22
CA ASN A 19 -9.52 -10.10 -4.91
C ASN A 19 -8.47 -10.05 -3.79
N TYR A 20 -7.19 -9.95 -4.13
CA TYR A 20 -6.11 -9.91 -3.15
C TYR A 20 -6.00 -8.54 -2.48
N LYS A 21 -6.60 -8.42 -1.29
CA LYS A 21 -6.54 -7.21 -0.48
C LYS A 21 -5.57 -7.41 0.67
N PHE A 22 -4.42 -6.75 0.62
CA PHE A 22 -3.64 -6.50 1.83
C PHE A 22 -4.39 -5.47 2.68
N GLU A 23 -5.38 -5.90 3.46
CA GLU A 23 -6.23 -5.00 4.28
C GLU A 23 -5.40 -3.95 5.07
N ARG A 24 -4.18 -4.30 5.47
CA ARG A 24 -3.24 -3.40 6.15
C ARG A 24 -2.56 -2.35 5.25
N LEU A 25 -2.19 -2.69 4.01
CA LEU A 25 -1.68 -1.73 3.02
C LEU A 25 -2.81 -0.85 2.49
N TYR A 26 -3.97 -1.44 2.20
CA TYR A 26 -5.18 -0.69 1.85
C TYR A 26 -5.55 0.28 2.99
N ARG A 27 -5.39 -0.10 4.26
CA ARG A 27 -5.58 0.81 5.41
C ARG A 27 -4.68 2.03 5.44
N LEU A 28 -3.51 2.00 4.80
CA LEU A 28 -2.58 3.13 4.73
C LEU A 28 -2.75 3.89 3.42
N LEU A 29 -2.94 3.17 2.31
CA LEU A 29 -3.09 3.73 0.97
C LEU A 29 -4.45 4.42 0.78
N PHE A 30 -5.51 3.89 1.38
CA PHE A 30 -6.87 4.47 1.41
C PHE A 30 -7.16 5.21 2.72
N ASN A 31 -6.11 5.52 3.48
CA ASN A 31 -6.26 6.45 4.60
C ASN A 31 -6.35 7.86 4.02
N GLU A 32 -7.52 8.49 4.10
CA GLU A 32 -7.75 9.84 3.57
C GLU A 32 -6.71 10.86 4.05
N ASN A 33 -6.32 10.80 5.34
CA ASN A 33 -5.33 11.73 5.90
C ASN A 33 -3.94 11.51 5.30
N LEU A 34 -3.58 10.24 5.05
CA LEU A 34 -2.26 9.86 4.52
C LEU A 34 -2.18 10.14 3.02
N TYR A 35 -3.27 9.92 2.30
CA TYR A 35 -3.45 10.33 0.91
C TYR A 35 -3.36 11.85 0.75
N ALA A 36 -4.08 12.62 1.57
CA ALA A 36 -4.05 14.08 1.56
C ALA A 36 -2.64 14.62 1.83
N LEU A 37 -1.93 14.05 2.82
CA LEU A 37 -0.55 14.42 3.12
C LEU A 37 0.41 14.11 1.96
N ALA A 38 0.27 12.95 1.32
CA ALA A 38 1.08 12.59 0.17
C ALA A 38 0.83 13.52 -1.03
N TYR A 39 -0.43 13.88 -1.29
CA TYR A 39 -0.81 14.82 -2.33
C TYR A 39 -0.22 16.22 -2.09
N GLN A 40 -0.29 16.71 -0.85
CA GLN A 40 0.30 18.01 -0.45
C GLN A 40 1.83 18.03 -0.55
N LYS A 41 2.49 16.88 -0.52
CA LYS A 41 3.95 16.79 -0.72
C LYS A 41 4.35 16.69 -2.19
N LEU A 42 3.40 16.38 -3.07
CA LEU A 42 3.61 16.35 -4.51
C LEU A 42 3.47 17.74 -5.16
N SER A 43 2.74 18.65 -4.50
CA SER A 43 2.63 20.08 -4.81
C SER A 43 3.83 20.86 -4.31
#